data_AF-A0A2V7W6M1-F1
#
_entry.id   AF-A0A2V7W6M1-F1
#
_cell.length_a   1.000
_cell.length_b   1.000
_cell.length_c   1.000
_cell.angle_alpha   90.00
_cell.angle_beta   90.00
_cell.angle_gamma   90.00
#
_symmetry.space_group_name_H-M   'P 1'
#
loop_
_entity.id
_entity.type
_entity.pdbx_description
1 polymer ?
#
loop_
_entity_poly.entity_id
_entity_poly.type
_entity_poly.pdbx_seq_one_letter_code
_entity_poly.pdbx_strand_id
1 'polypeptide(L)'
;MQLARGELVPESAVEGRRRVIVERVSPAVDDGRFPAKRVVGDVVSLEADIFADGHDVLSAVVLHRHESERQPREIRMTPMVNDRWRAELRVEQLGFYFFTFEGWVDHFLTWHRDLRTRAAAGQEDLDVQLLIGLEMIRAAAARAKGRERKRLEHYVDVLQGREEIADKVHDMWSDELLDLMWSNGERRFVTRYECEMGIEVDRPRAAFSAWYELFPRSASSMKNQHGTFRDVEAQLPRLARMGFDVLYLPPIHPIGKTFRKGRNNKKSIEEKDPGSPWAIGSGEGGHTSIHPQLGSIDDFRHLVQAAQERGMELAIDIALQASPDHPYVREHEEWFRKRPDGTIQYAENPPKKYQDIYPFDFESEKWQALWQELRGVFRFWIDKGVRIFRVDNPHTKPLPFWQWVIREIRKEHPDVLFLAEAFTRPKIMYWLAKAGFSQSYTYFAWRNTKYEL
;
A
#
# COMPACT_ATOMS: atom_id res chain seq x y z
N MET A 1 10.91 7.69 -21.57
CA MET A 1 12.24 7.76 -22.20
C MET A 1 13.12 6.75 -21.45
N GLN A 2 13.50 5.65 -22.10
CA GLN A 2 14.44 4.67 -21.55
C GLN A 2 15.81 5.34 -21.43
N LEU A 3 16.39 5.37 -20.24
CA LEU A 3 17.82 5.64 -20.07
C LEU A 3 18.57 4.41 -20.59
N ALA A 4 19.37 4.62 -21.64
CA ALA A 4 20.23 3.61 -22.21
C ALA A 4 21.35 3.23 -21.23
N ARG A 5 21.83 1.98 -21.37
CA ARG A 5 22.91 1.40 -20.58
C ARG A 5 24.19 2.26 -20.65
N GLY A 6 24.79 2.53 -19.49
CA GLY A 6 26.25 2.67 -19.37
C GLY A 6 26.86 4.07 -19.46
N GLU A 7 26.10 5.16 -19.32
CA GLU A 7 26.71 6.46 -19.03
C GLU A 7 26.92 6.57 -17.52
N LEU A 8 28.18 6.43 -17.08
CA LEU A 8 28.62 6.92 -15.77
C LEU A 8 28.15 8.37 -15.63
N VAL A 9 27.64 8.72 -14.45
CA VAL A 9 27.16 10.07 -14.11
C VAL A 9 28.10 11.11 -14.73
N PRO A 10 27.61 12.04 -15.58
CA PRO A 10 28.49 13.00 -16.24
C PRO A 10 29.38 13.70 -15.21
N GLU A 11 30.70 13.76 -15.46
CA GLU A 11 31.72 14.34 -14.57
C GLU A 11 31.38 15.76 -14.08
N SER A 12 30.50 16.48 -14.79
CA SER A 12 30.03 17.81 -14.45
C SER A 12 28.90 17.86 -13.39
N ALA A 13 28.46 16.73 -12.84
CA ALA A 13 27.36 16.66 -11.88
C ALA A 13 27.77 16.30 -10.42
N VAL A 14 29.05 16.00 -10.15
CA VAL A 14 29.50 15.57 -8.82
C VAL A 14 29.85 16.79 -7.96
N GLU A 15 28.99 17.12 -7.00
CA GLU A 15 29.33 18.06 -5.92
C GLU A 15 30.20 17.34 -4.87
N GLY A 16 31.52 17.33 -5.06
CA GLY A 16 32.47 16.60 -4.21
C GLY A 16 32.51 17.02 -2.74
N ARG A 17 31.87 18.14 -2.38
CA ARG A 17 31.72 18.57 -0.97
C ARG A 17 30.58 17.84 -0.26
N ARG A 18 29.67 17.20 -0.99
CA ARG A 18 28.63 16.30 -0.44
C ARG A 18 29.25 14.94 -0.13
N ARG A 19 29.80 14.81 1.07
CA ARG A 19 30.54 13.62 1.50
C ARG A 19 29.68 12.50 2.06
N VAL A 20 28.48 12.84 2.55
CA VAL A 20 27.59 11.83 3.14
C VAL A 20 27.04 10.93 2.05
N ILE A 21 27.15 9.62 2.27
CA ILE A 21 26.57 8.56 1.45
C ILE A 21 25.29 8.11 2.15
N VAL A 22 24.24 7.91 1.36
CA VAL A 22 22.96 7.37 1.81
C VAL A 22 22.60 6.18 0.93
N GLU A 23 22.52 4.99 1.49
CA GLU A 23 22.22 3.76 0.75
C GLU A 23 21.37 2.77 1.55
N ARG A 24 21.03 1.63 0.92
CA ARG A 24 20.31 0.49 1.55
C ARG A 24 19.06 0.92 2.32
N VAL A 25 18.28 1.79 1.70
CA VAL A 25 17.07 2.37 2.31
C VAL A 25 15.97 1.34 2.51
N SER A 26 15.15 1.52 3.55
CA SER A 26 14.03 0.66 3.91
C SER A 26 12.89 1.47 4.53
N PRO A 27 11.62 1.12 4.27
CA PRO A 27 11.17 0.03 3.40
C PRO A 27 11.31 0.38 1.91
N ALA A 28 11.76 -0.59 1.11
CA ALA A 28 11.82 -0.47 -0.35
C ALA A 28 11.30 -1.77 -0.98
N VAL A 29 10.38 -1.66 -1.95
CA VAL A 29 9.84 -2.82 -2.68
C VAL A 29 10.28 -2.73 -4.14
N ASP A 30 11.10 -3.69 -4.57
CA ASP A 30 11.76 -3.70 -5.88
C ASP A 30 12.44 -2.36 -6.18
N ASP A 31 13.34 -1.93 -5.27
CA ASP A 31 14.13 -0.68 -5.39
C ASP A 31 13.27 0.59 -5.53
N GLY A 32 12.11 0.62 -4.87
CA GLY A 32 11.18 1.75 -4.90
C GLY A 32 10.19 1.72 -6.05
N ARG A 33 10.22 0.69 -6.91
CA ARG A 33 9.27 0.52 -8.01
C ARG A 33 7.82 0.37 -7.52
N PHE A 34 7.63 -0.22 -6.34
CA PHE A 34 6.32 -0.35 -5.71
C PHE A 34 6.34 0.26 -4.30
N PRO A 35 5.20 0.80 -3.84
CA PRO A 35 5.08 1.28 -2.48
C PRO A 35 5.11 0.11 -1.48
N ALA A 36 5.68 0.35 -0.30
CA ALA A 36 5.44 -0.51 0.86
C ALA A 36 3.98 -0.38 1.30
N LYS A 37 3.41 -1.40 1.95
CA LYS A 37 2.01 -1.38 2.39
C LYS A 37 1.88 -1.29 3.90
N ARG A 38 0.98 -0.43 4.36
CA ARG A 38 0.64 -0.22 5.78
C ARG A 38 -0.86 0.01 5.92
N VAL A 39 -1.33 0.02 7.16
CA VAL A 39 -2.67 0.50 7.48
C VAL A 39 -2.63 1.73 8.38
N VAL A 40 -3.70 2.53 8.35
CA VAL A 40 -3.85 3.69 9.25
C VAL A 40 -3.62 3.26 10.70
N GLY A 41 -2.75 3.99 11.39
CA GLY A 41 -2.34 3.77 12.77
C GLY A 41 -0.99 3.06 12.92
N ASP A 42 -0.47 2.44 11.86
CA ASP A 42 0.84 1.78 11.88
C ASP A 42 1.97 2.79 12.14
N VAL A 43 3.00 2.32 12.85
CA VAL A 43 4.30 2.99 12.97
C VAL A 43 5.28 2.30 12.04
N VAL A 44 5.85 3.06 11.11
CA VAL A 44 6.76 2.57 10.08
C VAL A 44 8.18 2.93 10.46
N SER A 45 9.04 1.91 10.60
CA SER A 45 10.49 2.10 10.72
C SER A 45 11.05 2.48 9.36
N LEU A 46 11.59 3.70 9.25
CA LEU A 46 12.26 4.25 8.07
C LEU A 46 13.76 4.25 8.34
N GLU A 47 14.52 3.55 7.51
CA GLU A 47 15.92 3.28 7.79
C GLU A 47 16.79 3.42 6.55
N ALA A 48 18.04 3.80 6.76
CA ALA A 48 19.06 3.89 5.73
C ALA A 48 20.44 3.67 6.35
N ASP A 49 21.40 3.25 5.52
CA ASP A 49 22.81 3.27 5.90
C ASP A 49 23.35 4.65 5.53
N ILE A 50 23.85 5.39 6.52
CA ILE A 50 24.30 6.79 6.36
C ILE A 50 25.67 6.95 7.01
N PHE A 51 26.67 7.24 6.17
CA PHE A 51 28.08 7.33 6.56
C PHE A 51 28.85 8.33 5.68
N ALA A 52 30.07 8.68 6.07
CA ALA A 52 30.99 9.52 5.32
C ALA A 52 32.44 9.13 5.64
N ASP A 53 33.40 9.66 4.89
CA ASP A 53 34.81 9.56 5.23
C ASP A 53 35.19 10.39 6.48
N GLY A 54 36.30 10.01 7.11
CA GLY A 54 36.85 10.71 8.27
C GLY A 54 36.17 10.35 9.60
N HIS A 55 36.19 11.31 10.54
CA HIS A 55 35.69 11.11 11.90
C HIS A 55 34.63 12.14 12.30
N ASP A 56 34.12 12.91 11.35
CA ASP A 56 33.11 13.93 11.64
C ASP A 56 31.79 13.27 12.02
N VAL A 57 31.03 13.93 12.89
CA VAL A 57 29.68 13.49 13.26
C VAL A 57 28.72 13.82 12.14
N LEU A 58 27.79 12.91 11.87
CA LEU A 58 26.75 13.10 10.88
C LEU A 58 25.41 13.41 11.55
N SER A 59 24.58 14.12 10.81
CA SER A 59 23.17 14.35 11.14
C SER A 59 22.33 13.92 9.95
N ALA A 60 21.16 13.36 10.23
CA ALA A 60 20.26 12.87 9.18
C ALA A 60 18.78 13.09 9.53
N VAL A 61 17.98 13.26 8.49
CA VAL A 61 16.52 13.37 8.58
C VAL A 61 15.86 12.50 7.53
N VAL A 62 14.63 12.09 7.81
CA VAL A 62 13.69 11.64 6.78
C VAL A 62 12.81 12.83 6.40
N LEU A 63 12.75 13.14 5.11
CA LEU A 63 11.74 14.02 4.55
C LEU A 63 10.54 13.16 4.15
N HIS A 64 9.34 13.51 4.62
CA HIS A 64 8.13 12.78 4.26
C HIS A 64 6.94 13.70 4.05
N ARG A 65 5.96 13.24 3.28
CA ARG A 65 4.67 13.92 3.05
C ARG A 65 3.58 12.94 2.72
N HIS A 66 2.35 13.27 3.09
CA HIS A 66 1.18 12.64 2.49
C HIS A 66 0.92 13.23 1.10
N GLU A 67 0.27 12.50 0.19
CA GLU A 67 0.00 12.96 -1.18
C GLU A 67 -0.87 14.21 -1.25
N SER A 68 -1.67 14.50 -0.21
CA SER A 68 -2.45 15.73 -0.07
C SER A 68 -1.61 16.94 0.35
N GLU A 69 -0.37 16.74 0.81
CA GLU A 69 0.51 17.79 1.30
C GLU A 69 1.50 18.24 0.22
N ARG A 70 1.73 19.56 0.14
CA ARG A 70 2.68 20.15 -0.82
C ARG A 70 4.12 20.19 -0.32
N GLN A 71 4.31 20.39 0.99
CA GLN A 71 5.63 20.53 1.59
C GLN A 71 5.95 19.31 2.46
N PRO A 72 7.16 18.76 2.34
CA PRO A 72 7.60 17.69 3.23
C PRO A 72 7.81 18.20 4.64
N ARG A 73 7.59 17.31 5.60
CA ARG A 73 7.99 17.46 7.00
C ARG A 73 9.26 16.64 7.23
N GLU A 74 10.00 17.01 8.26
CA GLU A 74 11.25 16.33 8.63
C GLU A 74 11.05 15.51 9.92
N ILE A 75 11.67 14.33 9.95
CA ILE A 75 11.83 13.53 11.17
C ILE A 75 13.32 13.31 11.36
N ARG A 76 13.86 13.73 12.52
CA ARG A 76 15.26 13.46 12.87
C ARG A 76 15.51 11.95 12.96
N MET A 77 16.59 11.50 12.33
CA MET A 77 17.02 10.11 12.44
C MET A 77 17.92 9.92 13.66
N THR A 78 17.86 8.73 14.24
CA THR A 78 18.75 8.29 15.32
C THR A 78 19.76 7.27 14.76
N PRO A 79 21.05 7.42 15.06
CA PRO A 79 22.05 6.42 14.69
C PRO A 79 21.83 5.14 15.51
N MET A 80 21.97 4.01 14.85
CA MET A 80 21.93 2.66 15.42
C MET A 80 23.37 2.10 15.47
N VAL A 81 23.53 0.82 15.18
CA VAL A 81 24.85 0.18 15.04
C VAL A 81 25.25 0.08 13.57
N ASN A 82 26.56 0.10 13.29
CA ASN A 82 27.11 -0.14 11.96
C ASN A 82 26.51 0.78 10.88
N ASP A 83 26.58 2.09 11.13
CA ASP A 83 26.12 3.17 10.23
C ASP A 83 24.65 3.09 9.80
N ARG A 84 23.84 2.25 10.46
CA ARG A 84 22.41 2.17 10.25
C ARG A 84 21.73 3.32 11.00
N TRP A 85 20.80 4.01 10.35
CA TRP A 85 20.00 5.07 10.96
C TRP A 85 18.53 4.72 10.89
N ARG A 86 17.75 5.19 11.88
CA ARG A 86 16.31 4.94 11.96
C ARG A 86 15.53 6.21 12.31
N ALA A 87 14.38 6.37 11.67
CA ALA A 87 13.29 7.23 12.12
C ALA A 87 11.98 6.41 12.18
N GLU A 88 11.01 6.89 12.94
CA GLU A 88 9.68 6.28 13.00
C GLU A 88 8.64 7.26 12.46
N LEU A 89 7.84 6.81 11.50
CA LEU A 89 6.73 7.57 10.93
C LEU A 89 5.41 6.89 11.28
N ARG A 90 4.53 7.59 11.99
CA ARG A 90 3.14 7.15 12.15
C ARG A 90 2.32 7.54 10.92
N VAL A 91 1.69 6.56 10.28
CA VAL A 91 0.78 6.80 9.15
C VAL A 91 -0.66 6.95 9.65
N GLU A 92 -1.26 8.12 9.43
CA GLU A 92 -2.55 8.49 10.06
C GLU A 92 -3.68 8.71 9.03
N GLN A 93 -3.35 8.80 7.74
CA GLN A 93 -4.30 9.08 6.67
C GLN A 93 -4.28 7.96 5.62
N LEU A 94 -5.43 7.73 4.97
CA LEU A 94 -5.53 6.84 3.81
C LEU A 94 -4.87 7.49 2.60
N GLY A 95 -4.22 6.68 1.76
CA GLY A 95 -3.59 7.14 0.53
C GLY A 95 -2.09 6.88 0.52
N PHE A 96 -1.37 7.69 -0.25
CA PHE A 96 0.08 7.54 -0.43
C PHE A 96 0.87 8.49 0.46
N TYR A 97 1.85 7.95 1.16
CA TYR A 97 2.95 8.70 1.75
C TYR A 97 4.19 8.54 0.89
N PHE A 98 4.94 9.63 0.77
CA PHE A 98 6.21 9.67 0.06
C PHE A 98 7.30 10.07 1.03
N PHE A 99 8.49 9.46 0.93
CA PHE A 99 9.62 9.79 1.77
C PHE A 99 10.97 9.65 1.07
N THR A 100 11.95 10.40 1.55
CA THR A 100 13.37 10.26 1.19
C THR A 100 14.24 10.62 2.39
N PHE A 101 15.55 10.38 2.27
CA PHE A 101 16.52 10.56 3.34
C PHE A 101 17.49 11.69 2.97
N GLU A 102 17.85 12.49 3.97
CA GLU A 102 18.91 13.47 3.86
C GLU A 102 19.94 13.27 4.97
N GLY A 103 21.21 13.42 4.62
CA GLY A 103 22.32 13.37 5.56
C GLY A 103 23.35 14.45 5.25
N TRP A 104 23.99 14.97 6.29
CA TRP A 104 25.08 15.95 6.16
C TRP A 104 26.10 15.78 7.28
N VAL A 105 27.29 16.33 7.05
CA VAL A 105 28.33 16.44 8.07
C VAL A 105 27.92 17.56 9.03
N ASP A 106 27.74 17.22 10.29
CA ASP A 106 27.36 18.16 11.33
C ASP A 106 28.61 18.71 12.01
N HIS A 107 29.14 19.81 11.45
CA HIS A 107 30.35 20.43 11.95
C HIS A 107 30.22 20.95 13.39
N PHE A 108 29.03 21.41 13.78
CA PHE A 108 28.81 21.85 15.15
C PHE A 108 28.79 20.66 16.11
N LEU A 109 28.08 19.59 15.78
CA LEU A 109 28.04 18.39 16.63
C LEU A 109 29.40 17.69 16.71
N THR A 110 30.18 17.75 15.62
CA THR A 110 31.58 17.31 15.59
C THR A 110 32.42 18.12 16.57
N TRP A 111 32.39 19.45 16.45
CA TRP A 111 33.08 20.36 17.35
C TRP A 111 32.66 20.14 18.82
N HIS A 112 31.36 19.99 19.07
CA HIS A 112 30.82 19.79 20.41
C HIS A 112 31.33 18.48 21.06
N ARG A 113 31.32 17.36 20.31
CA ARG A 113 31.89 16.08 20.75
C ARG A 113 33.39 16.20 21.03
N ASP A 114 34.11 16.83 20.11
CA ASP A 114 35.57 16.93 20.18
C ASP A 114 35.99 17.84 21.33
N LEU A 115 35.34 18.99 21.53
CA LEU A 115 35.57 19.90 22.65
C LEU A 115 35.49 19.15 23.99
N ARG A 116 34.45 18.33 24.18
CA ARG A 116 34.28 17.53 25.40
C ARG A 116 35.43 16.54 25.59
N THR A 117 35.87 15.89 24.52
CA THR A 117 36.96 14.91 24.57
C THR A 117 38.31 15.59 24.87
N ARG A 118 38.57 16.74 24.26
CA ARG A 118 39.78 17.55 24.49
C ARG A 118 39.85 18.10 25.90
N ALA A 119 38.73 18.62 26.41
CA ALA A 119 38.63 19.11 27.78
C ALA A 119 38.89 18.00 28.81
N ALA A 120 38.31 16.81 28.60
CA ALA A 120 38.55 15.64 29.46
C ALA A 120 40.01 15.17 29.41
N ALA A 121 40.70 15.35 28.28
CA ALA A 121 42.11 15.03 28.11
C ALA A 121 43.07 16.14 28.62
N GLY A 122 42.56 17.29 29.08
CA GLY A 122 43.38 18.39 29.57
C GLY A 122 44.23 19.06 28.49
N GLN A 123 43.74 19.13 27.25
CA GLN A 123 44.46 19.81 26.17
C GLN A 123 44.53 21.32 26.39
N GLU A 124 45.62 21.94 25.92
CA GLU A 124 45.92 23.36 26.16
C GLU A 124 45.24 24.32 25.16
N ASP A 125 44.70 23.83 24.04
CA ASP A 125 44.15 24.64 22.93
C ASP A 125 42.65 24.97 23.06
N LEU A 126 42.06 24.84 24.26
CA LEU A 126 40.62 25.01 24.47
C LEU A 126 40.13 26.42 24.17
N ASP A 127 40.97 27.44 24.33
CA ASP A 127 40.65 28.83 23.97
C ASP A 127 40.37 28.96 22.46
N VAL A 128 41.22 28.36 21.62
CA VAL A 128 41.03 28.32 20.17
C VAL A 128 39.79 27.52 19.80
N GLN A 129 39.55 26.39 20.48
CA GLN A 129 38.34 25.59 20.24
C GLN A 129 37.06 26.40 20.56
N LEU A 130 37.04 27.19 21.63
CA LEU A 130 35.90 28.04 21.97
C LEU A 130 35.67 29.14 20.92
N LEU A 131 36.74 29.69 20.32
CA LEU A 131 36.61 30.66 19.21
C LEU A 131 35.96 30.03 17.97
N ILE A 132 36.29 28.77 17.65
CA ILE A 132 35.65 28.03 16.54
C ILE A 132 34.15 27.86 16.81
N GLY A 133 33.78 27.43 18.03
CA GLY A 133 32.37 27.30 18.41
C GLY A 133 31.62 28.63 18.37
N LEU A 134 32.25 29.70 18.84
CA LEU A 134 31.70 31.06 18.80
C LEU A 134 31.30 31.48 17.39
N GLU A 135 32.12 31.20 16.37
CA GLU A 135 31.80 31.51 14.98
C GLU A 135 30.56 30.74 14.49
N MET A 136 30.47 29.45 14.81
CA MET A 136 29.33 28.61 14.44
C MET A 136 28.04 29.09 15.09
N ILE A 137 28.07 29.37 16.41
CA ILE A 137 26.92 29.82 17.19
C ILE A 137 26.49 31.21 16.73
N ARG A 138 27.43 32.13 16.46
CA ARG A 138 27.12 33.47 15.92
C ARG A 138 26.44 33.37 14.56
N ALA A 139 26.91 32.49 13.68
CA ALA A 139 26.29 32.26 12.38
C ALA A 139 24.86 31.71 12.53
N ALA A 140 24.62 30.80 13.48
CA ALA A 140 23.28 30.31 13.79
C ALA A 140 22.37 31.41 14.36
N ALA A 141 22.89 32.25 15.28
CA ALA A 141 22.16 33.38 15.84
C ALA A 141 21.69 34.37 14.75
N ALA A 142 22.51 34.59 13.73
CA ALA A 142 22.18 35.45 12.60
C ALA A 142 21.02 34.89 11.73
N ARG A 143 20.85 33.57 11.67
CA ARG A 143 19.74 32.90 10.98
C ARG A 143 18.47 32.79 11.84
N ALA A 144 18.66 32.68 13.14
CA ALA A 144 17.58 32.51 14.11
C ALA A 144 16.68 33.75 14.24
N LYS A 145 15.47 33.53 14.79
CA LYS A 145 14.49 34.59 15.05
C LYS A 145 13.95 34.51 16.47
N GLY A 146 13.41 35.62 16.96
CA GLY A 146 12.65 35.68 18.21
C GLY A 146 13.45 35.20 19.44
N ARG A 147 12.88 34.26 20.20
CA ARG A 147 13.46 33.73 21.45
C ARG A 147 14.74 32.95 21.21
N GLU A 148 14.79 32.13 20.15
CA GLU A 148 15.96 31.30 19.84
C GLU A 148 17.19 32.15 19.53
N ARG A 149 17.00 33.23 18.75
CA ARG A 149 18.06 34.20 18.49
C ARG A 149 18.64 34.78 19.79
N LYS A 150 17.79 35.23 20.71
CA LYS A 150 18.24 35.79 21.99
C LYS A 150 19.01 34.78 22.84
N ARG A 151 18.60 33.50 22.83
CA ARG A 151 19.31 32.43 23.55
C ARG A 151 20.66 32.14 22.90
N LEU A 152 20.75 32.09 21.57
CA LEU A 152 22.03 31.95 20.88
C LEU A 152 22.95 33.16 21.10
N GLU A 153 22.42 34.38 21.09
CA GLU A 153 23.17 35.61 21.41
C GLU A 153 23.71 35.57 22.86
N HIS A 154 22.97 35.01 23.81
CA HIS A 154 23.48 34.82 25.17
C HIS A 154 24.69 33.86 25.22
N TYR A 155 24.66 32.75 24.48
CA TYR A 155 25.82 31.86 24.39
C TYR A 155 27.03 32.52 23.72
N VAL A 156 26.79 33.41 22.75
CA VAL A 156 27.83 34.27 22.16
C VAL A 156 28.45 35.18 23.23
N ASP A 157 27.63 35.82 24.06
CA ASP A 157 28.08 36.70 25.14
C ASP A 157 28.92 35.95 26.19
N VAL A 158 28.49 34.75 26.61
CA VAL A 158 29.24 33.87 27.54
C VAL A 158 30.63 33.57 26.97
N LEU A 159 30.70 33.11 25.72
CA LEU A 159 31.98 32.79 25.08
C LEU A 159 32.91 34.01 24.98
N GLN A 160 32.37 35.21 24.77
CA GLN A 160 33.11 36.48 24.73
C GLN A 160 33.40 37.09 26.11
N GLY A 161 32.79 36.55 27.16
CA GLY A 161 32.91 37.01 28.53
C GLY A 161 34.30 36.82 29.14
N ARG A 162 34.46 37.22 30.40
CA ARG A 162 35.73 37.11 31.15
C ARG A 162 35.80 35.87 32.05
N GLU A 163 34.83 34.96 31.94
CA GLU A 163 34.79 33.71 32.70
C GLU A 163 36.00 32.82 32.37
N GLU A 164 36.31 31.90 33.29
CA GLU A 164 37.37 30.92 33.07
C GLU A 164 37.01 29.97 31.92
N ILE A 165 38.03 29.46 31.23
CA ILE A 165 37.84 28.55 30.08
C ILE A 165 37.04 27.31 30.49
N ALA A 166 37.26 26.79 31.70
CA ALA A 166 36.55 25.62 32.20
C ALA A 166 35.03 25.84 32.30
N ASP A 167 34.61 27.01 32.80
CA ASP A 167 33.20 27.37 32.94
C ASP A 167 32.54 27.53 31.56
N LYS A 168 33.22 28.23 30.63
CA LYS A 168 32.74 28.38 29.25
C LYS A 168 32.57 27.04 28.56
N VAL A 169 33.52 26.12 28.72
CA VAL A 169 33.42 24.76 28.17
C VAL A 169 32.23 24.02 28.76
N HIS A 170 32.00 24.15 30.06
CA HIS A 170 30.85 23.54 30.72
C HIS A 170 29.52 24.05 30.16
N ASP A 171 29.39 25.36 29.96
CA ASP A 171 28.19 25.96 29.40
C ASP A 171 27.90 25.50 27.96
N MET A 172 28.94 25.17 27.19
CA MET A 172 28.79 24.63 25.83
C MET A 172 28.23 23.21 25.79
N TRP A 173 28.16 22.49 26.91
CA TRP A 173 27.56 21.14 26.97
C TRP A 173 26.04 21.15 27.12
N SER A 174 25.41 22.32 27.07
CA SER A 174 23.97 22.47 27.23
C SER A 174 23.17 21.75 26.14
N ASP A 175 22.22 20.92 26.55
CA ASP A 175 21.22 20.32 25.64
C ASP A 175 20.41 21.40 24.91
N GLU A 176 20.15 22.54 25.56
CA GLU A 176 19.48 23.67 24.91
C GLU A 176 20.30 24.22 23.73
N LEU A 177 21.63 24.27 23.87
CA LEU A 177 22.48 24.73 22.78
C LEU A 177 22.43 23.75 21.59
N LEU A 178 22.43 22.44 21.86
CA LEU A 178 22.26 21.42 20.82
C LEU A 178 20.94 21.57 20.08
N ASP A 179 19.83 21.80 20.78
CA ASP A 179 18.50 21.99 20.18
C ASP A 179 18.40 23.28 19.35
N LEU A 180 18.98 24.38 19.85
CA LEU A 180 19.05 25.65 19.14
C LEU A 180 19.87 25.51 17.85
N MET A 181 21.00 24.79 17.92
CA MET A 181 21.87 24.56 16.77
C MET A 181 21.28 23.56 15.78
N TRP A 182 20.50 22.57 16.22
CA TRP A 182 19.74 21.71 15.33
C TRP A 182 18.75 22.51 14.45
N SER A 183 18.09 23.50 15.06
CA SER A 183 17.04 24.29 14.42
C SER A 183 17.59 25.45 13.56
N ASN A 184 18.74 26.03 13.95
CA ASN A 184 19.26 27.26 13.34
C ASN A 184 20.68 27.14 12.77
N GLY A 185 21.33 25.99 12.98
CA GLY A 185 22.65 25.66 12.46
C GLY A 185 22.66 25.60 10.94
N GLU A 186 23.85 25.75 10.37
CA GLU A 186 24.01 25.66 8.92
C GLU A 186 23.97 24.20 8.46
N ARG A 187 23.09 23.89 7.51
CA ARG A 187 23.07 22.58 6.83
C ARG A 187 23.72 22.72 5.46
N ARG A 188 25.04 22.56 5.40
CA ARG A 188 25.81 22.62 4.15
C ARG A 188 25.95 21.24 3.53
N PHE A 189 26.06 21.20 2.21
CA PHE A 189 26.41 19.99 1.46
C PHE A 189 25.56 18.77 1.81
N VAL A 190 24.26 18.99 1.98
CA VAL A 190 23.29 17.92 2.24
C VAL A 190 23.28 16.96 1.06
N THR A 191 23.45 15.68 1.35
CA THR A 191 23.18 14.60 0.40
C THR A 191 21.74 14.15 0.60
N ARG A 192 20.96 14.17 -0.50
CA ARG A 192 19.61 13.61 -0.55
C ARG A 192 19.64 12.32 -1.33
N TYR A 193 18.99 11.28 -0.82
CA TYR A 193 18.76 10.06 -1.56
C TYR A 193 17.82 10.33 -2.76
N GLU A 194 18.26 9.97 -3.96
CA GLU A 194 17.65 10.47 -5.20
C GLU A 194 16.25 9.91 -5.48
N CYS A 195 15.97 8.69 -5.02
CA CYS A 195 14.70 8.03 -5.26
C CYS A 195 13.72 8.30 -4.11
N GLU A 196 12.56 8.88 -4.44
CA GLU A 196 11.46 9.05 -3.49
C GLU A 196 10.73 7.70 -3.33
N MET A 197 10.69 7.20 -2.10
CA MET A 197 10.07 5.93 -1.73
C MET A 197 8.60 6.14 -1.39
N GLY A 198 7.76 5.13 -1.67
CA GLY A 198 6.31 5.18 -1.44
C GLY A 198 5.84 4.25 -0.32
N ILE A 199 4.82 4.68 0.41
CA ILE A 199 4.02 3.84 1.32
C ILE A 199 2.55 4.02 0.93
N GLU A 200 1.88 2.94 0.59
CA GLU A 200 0.43 2.89 0.38
C GLU A 200 -0.23 2.52 1.70
N VAL A 201 -1.15 3.36 2.18
CA VAL A 201 -1.82 3.23 3.47
C VAL A 201 -3.30 2.91 3.25
N ASP A 202 -3.66 1.68 3.60
CA ASP A 202 -5.02 1.17 3.58
C ASP A 202 -5.74 1.41 4.92
N ARG A 203 -7.05 1.18 4.96
CA ARG A 203 -7.80 1.19 6.23
C ARG A 203 -7.49 -0.07 7.06
N PRO A 204 -7.66 -0.04 8.40
CA PRO A 204 -7.28 -1.16 9.28
C PRO A 204 -7.83 -2.53 8.87
N ARG A 205 -9.03 -2.57 8.27
CA ARG A 205 -9.68 -3.82 7.82
C ARG A 205 -8.88 -4.58 6.76
N ALA A 206 -7.98 -3.91 6.03
CA ALA A 206 -7.07 -4.56 5.09
C ALA A 206 -6.08 -5.51 5.79
N ALA A 207 -5.62 -5.15 6.99
CA ALA A 207 -4.70 -5.97 7.78
C ALA A 207 -5.43 -6.96 8.70
N PHE A 208 -6.56 -6.55 9.29
CA PHE A 208 -7.29 -7.36 10.26
C PHE A 208 -8.79 -7.39 9.96
N SER A 209 -9.28 -8.58 9.59
CA SER A 209 -10.71 -8.87 9.43
C SER A 209 -10.98 -10.37 9.53
N ALA A 210 -12.12 -10.72 10.13
CA ALA A 210 -12.67 -12.08 10.13
C ALA A 210 -13.73 -12.21 9.02
N TRP A 211 -13.55 -13.18 8.12
CA TRP A 211 -14.38 -13.37 6.93
C TRP A 211 -15.28 -14.60 7.05
N TYR A 212 -16.53 -14.48 6.61
CA TYR A 212 -17.49 -15.58 6.48
C TYR A 212 -18.04 -15.66 5.06
N GLU A 213 -17.91 -16.81 4.41
CA GLU A 213 -18.52 -17.06 3.09
C GLU A 213 -19.89 -17.72 3.25
N LEU A 214 -20.90 -17.19 2.56
CA LEU A 214 -22.25 -17.75 2.55
C LEU A 214 -22.86 -17.67 1.15
N PHE A 215 -23.53 -18.75 0.72
CA PHE A 215 -24.31 -18.78 -0.52
C PHE A 215 -25.73 -18.25 -0.27
N PRO A 216 -26.14 -17.09 -0.81
CA PRO A 216 -27.46 -16.52 -0.55
C PRO A 216 -28.62 -17.46 -0.92
N ARG A 217 -28.49 -18.17 -2.04
CA ARG A 217 -29.48 -19.14 -2.51
C ARG A 217 -29.72 -20.31 -1.55
N SER A 218 -28.81 -20.55 -0.61
CA SER A 218 -28.90 -21.62 0.40
C SER A 218 -29.33 -21.09 1.77
N ALA A 219 -29.62 -19.79 1.91
CA ALA A 219 -29.93 -19.16 3.19
C ALA A 219 -31.38 -19.37 3.64
N SER A 220 -32.27 -19.86 2.76
CA SER A 220 -33.68 -20.05 3.09
C SER A 220 -33.86 -21.00 4.27
N SER A 221 -34.75 -20.65 5.19
CA SER A 221 -35.19 -21.53 6.28
C SER A 221 -36.09 -22.67 5.80
N MET A 222 -36.60 -22.59 4.58
CA MET A 222 -37.52 -23.56 4.00
C MET A 222 -36.78 -24.57 3.12
N LYS A 223 -37.07 -25.85 3.30
CA LYS A 223 -36.44 -26.94 2.54
C LYS A 223 -36.76 -26.82 1.05
N ASN A 224 -35.73 -26.94 0.21
CA ASN A 224 -35.81 -26.86 -1.25
C ASN A 224 -36.31 -25.51 -1.81
N GLN A 225 -36.27 -24.44 -1.01
CA GLN A 225 -36.56 -23.09 -1.49
C GLN A 225 -35.26 -22.34 -1.78
N HIS A 226 -35.22 -21.59 -2.88
CA HIS A 226 -34.12 -20.68 -3.18
C HIS A 226 -34.15 -19.50 -2.20
N GLY A 227 -33.06 -19.26 -1.49
CA GLY A 227 -32.93 -18.12 -0.59
C GLY A 227 -32.83 -16.78 -1.31
N THR A 228 -33.21 -15.72 -0.60
CA THR A 228 -33.20 -14.32 -1.05
C THR A 228 -32.20 -13.50 -0.23
N PHE A 229 -31.96 -12.24 -0.60
CA PHE A 229 -31.18 -11.34 0.26
C PHE A 229 -31.81 -11.12 1.64
N ARG A 230 -33.14 -11.23 1.77
CA ARG A 230 -33.83 -11.16 3.07
C ARG A 230 -33.52 -12.35 3.96
N ASP A 231 -33.36 -13.54 3.37
CA ASP A 231 -32.93 -14.73 4.13
C ASP A 231 -31.48 -14.58 4.62
N VAL A 232 -30.61 -13.94 3.82
CA VAL A 232 -29.24 -13.61 4.25
C VAL A 232 -29.25 -12.58 5.38
N GLU A 233 -30.08 -11.54 5.26
CA GLU A 233 -30.24 -10.50 6.28
C GLU A 233 -30.61 -11.11 7.65
N ALA A 234 -31.52 -12.09 7.64
CA ALA A 234 -31.92 -12.83 8.85
C ALA A 234 -30.76 -13.60 9.52
N GLN A 235 -29.68 -13.92 8.79
CA GLN A 235 -28.48 -14.57 9.34
C GLN A 235 -27.52 -13.57 10.00
N LEU A 236 -27.57 -12.27 9.67
CA LEU A 236 -26.60 -11.28 10.14
C LEU A 236 -26.46 -11.24 11.68
N PRO A 237 -27.53 -11.31 12.50
CA PRO A 237 -27.38 -11.35 13.96
C PRO A 237 -26.57 -12.55 14.45
N ARG A 238 -26.68 -13.71 13.78
CA ARG A 238 -25.91 -14.91 14.12
C ARG A 238 -24.44 -14.72 13.75
N LEU A 239 -24.16 -14.17 12.57
CA LEU A 239 -22.80 -13.94 12.09
C LEU A 239 -22.05 -12.90 12.93
N ALA A 240 -22.73 -11.80 13.29
CA ALA A 240 -22.18 -10.78 14.18
C ALA A 240 -21.80 -11.37 15.56
N ARG A 241 -22.64 -12.25 16.14
CA ARG A 241 -22.31 -12.95 17.39
C ARG A 241 -21.11 -13.89 17.29
N MET A 242 -20.79 -14.39 16.10
CA MET A 242 -19.58 -15.19 15.86
C MET A 242 -18.32 -14.32 15.73
N GLY A 243 -18.46 -12.99 15.66
CA GLY A 243 -17.34 -12.05 15.57
C GLY A 243 -16.80 -11.86 14.15
N PHE A 244 -17.62 -12.06 13.11
CA PHE A 244 -17.19 -11.78 11.73
C PHE A 244 -17.35 -10.31 11.37
N ASP A 245 -16.36 -9.78 10.65
CA ASP A 245 -16.32 -8.40 10.15
C ASP A 245 -16.77 -8.30 8.69
N VAL A 246 -16.60 -9.37 7.91
CA VAL A 246 -16.86 -9.40 6.47
C VAL A 246 -17.72 -10.59 6.11
N LEU A 247 -18.85 -10.34 5.44
CA LEU A 247 -19.68 -11.36 4.81
C LEU A 247 -19.37 -11.39 3.31
N TYR A 248 -18.71 -12.46 2.88
CA TYR A 248 -18.38 -12.70 1.48
C TYR A 248 -19.49 -13.50 0.79
N LEU A 249 -20.01 -12.94 -0.31
CA LEU A 249 -21.00 -13.59 -1.16
C LEU A 249 -20.35 -14.04 -2.48
N PRO A 250 -20.53 -15.31 -2.89
CA PRO A 250 -20.29 -15.76 -4.26
C PRO A 250 -21.07 -14.90 -5.27
N PRO A 251 -20.81 -15.02 -6.59
CA PRO A 251 -21.48 -14.20 -7.59
C PRO A 251 -23.01 -14.19 -7.43
N ILE A 252 -23.58 -12.98 -7.40
CA ILE A 252 -25.02 -12.74 -7.15
C ILE A 252 -25.80 -12.41 -8.42
N HIS A 253 -25.22 -12.72 -9.57
CA HIS A 253 -25.70 -12.35 -10.91
C HIS A 253 -26.54 -13.48 -11.54
N PRO A 254 -27.32 -13.19 -12.60
CA PRO A 254 -27.97 -14.22 -13.40
C PRO A 254 -27.00 -15.30 -13.87
N ILE A 255 -27.45 -16.57 -13.91
CA ILE A 255 -26.60 -17.73 -14.22
C ILE A 255 -26.98 -18.30 -15.59
N GLY A 256 -25.98 -18.57 -16.43
CA GLY A 256 -26.15 -19.15 -17.76
C GLY A 256 -26.91 -20.49 -17.75
N LYS A 257 -27.65 -20.76 -18.82
CA LYS A 257 -28.39 -22.00 -19.06
C LYS A 257 -27.62 -22.93 -20.00
N THR A 258 -26.91 -22.37 -20.97
CA THR A 258 -26.09 -23.10 -21.95
C THR A 258 -24.88 -23.74 -21.27
N PHE A 259 -24.70 -25.05 -21.48
CA PHE A 259 -23.66 -25.88 -20.82
C PHE A 259 -23.64 -25.80 -19.29
N ARG A 260 -24.76 -25.43 -18.66
CA ARG A 260 -24.90 -25.36 -17.20
C ARG A 260 -24.45 -26.67 -16.55
N LYS A 261 -23.82 -26.58 -15.39
CA LYS A 261 -23.43 -27.77 -14.61
C LYS A 261 -24.53 -28.19 -13.65
N GLY A 262 -24.81 -29.48 -13.60
CA GLY A 262 -25.73 -30.09 -12.64
C GLY A 262 -25.08 -30.38 -11.29
N ARG A 263 -25.85 -30.97 -10.38
CA ARG A 263 -25.37 -31.39 -9.05
C ARG A 263 -24.11 -32.25 -9.15
N ASN A 264 -23.21 -32.10 -8.18
CA ASN A 264 -21.92 -32.81 -8.12
C ASN A 264 -21.05 -32.59 -9.38
N ASN A 265 -21.09 -31.39 -9.97
CA ASN A 265 -20.28 -31.01 -11.13
C ASN A 265 -20.54 -31.88 -12.39
N LYS A 266 -21.74 -32.49 -12.49
CA LYS A 266 -22.14 -33.29 -13.64
C LYS A 266 -22.40 -32.40 -14.86
N LYS A 267 -22.11 -32.93 -16.06
CA LYS A 267 -22.46 -32.28 -17.34
C LYS A 267 -23.95 -32.41 -17.70
N SER A 268 -24.63 -33.42 -17.16
CA SER A 268 -26.08 -33.61 -17.30
C SER A 268 -26.81 -32.63 -16.38
N ILE A 269 -27.84 -31.96 -16.89
CA ILE A 269 -28.62 -30.95 -16.17
C ILE A 269 -30.02 -31.51 -15.91
N GLU A 270 -30.49 -31.43 -14.67
CA GLU A 270 -31.92 -31.54 -14.36
C GLU A 270 -32.57 -30.14 -14.43
N GLU A 271 -33.86 -30.07 -14.76
CA GLU A 271 -34.59 -28.79 -14.93
C GLU A 271 -34.45 -27.84 -13.72
N LYS A 272 -34.30 -28.39 -12.52
CA LYS A 272 -34.19 -27.65 -11.26
C LYS A 272 -32.75 -27.41 -10.80
N ASP A 273 -31.75 -27.77 -11.59
CA ASP A 273 -30.35 -27.56 -11.20
C ASP A 273 -29.99 -26.07 -11.25
N PRO A 274 -29.52 -25.49 -10.12
CA PRO A 274 -29.31 -24.05 -10.02
C PRO A 274 -28.00 -23.58 -10.66
N GLY A 275 -27.16 -24.51 -11.16
CA GLY A 275 -25.89 -24.18 -11.81
C GLY A 275 -24.81 -23.65 -10.87
N SER A 276 -23.69 -23.25 -11.48
CA SER A 276 -22.59 -22.57 -10.81
C SER A 276 -22.82 -21.05 -10.82
N PRO A 277 -22.76 -20.35 -9.68
CA PRO A 277 -22.83 -18.88 -9.64
C PRO A 277 -21.76 -18.20 -10.51
N TRP A 278 -20.59 -18.82 -10.68
CA TRP A 278 -19.50 -18.30 -11.51
C TRP A 278 -19.73 -18.40 -13.02
N ALA A 279 -20.79 -19.07 -13.48
CA ALA A 279 -21.23 -19.04 -14.87
C ALA A 279 -22.13 -17.82 -15.12
N ILE A 280 -21.54 -16.63 -14.96
CA ILE A 280 -22.25 -15.35 -14.90
C ILE A 280 -22.80 -14.97 -16.27
N GLY A 281 -24.05 -14.54 -16.30
CA GLY A 281 -24.70 -13.98 -17.48
C GLY A 281 -25.80 -14.87 -18.01
N SER A 282 -26.93 -14.25 -18.34
CA SER A 282 -28.00 -14.87 -19.12
C SER A 282 -28.79 -13.79 -19.88
N GLY A 283 -29.89 -14.16 -20.52
CA GLY A 283 -30.83 -13.18 -21.09
C GLY A 283 -31.44 -12.21 -20.05
N GLU A 284 -31.28 -12.47 -18.75
CA GLU A 284 -31.76 -11.61 -17.66
C GLU A 284 -30.72 -10.57 -17.19
N GLY A 285 -29.49 -10.62 -17.70
CA GLY A 285 -28.44 -9.65 -17.37
C GLY A 285 -27.04 -10.25 -17.13
N GLY A 286 -26.09 -9.41 -16.71
CA GLY A 286 -24.66 -9.72 -16.58
C GLY A 286 -24.06 -9.30 -15.24
N HIS A 287 -22.79 -8.86 -15.24
CA HIS A 287 -22.03 -8.50 -14.04
C HIS A 287 -22.60 -7.33 -13.20
N THR A 288 -23.47 -6.51 -13.76
CA THR A 288 -24.15 -5.39 -13.08
C THR A 288 -25.61 -5.69 -12.77
N SER A 289 -26.02 -6.95 -12.88
CA SER A 289 -27.39 -7.42 -12.64
C SER A 289 -27.47 -8.31 -11.41
N ILE A 290 -28.64 -8.35 -10.78
CA ILE A 290 -28.96 -9.26 -9.67
C ILE A 290 -29.69 -10.48 -10.23
N HIS A 291 -29.35 -11.68 -9.74
CA HIS A 291 -30.08 -12.90 -10.07
C HIS A 291 -31.55 -12.76 -9.63
N PRO A 292 -32.55 -12.94 -10.50
CA PRO A 292 -33.95 -12.60 -10.18
C PRO A 292 -34.51 -13.32 -8.95
N GLN A 293 -34.08 -14.56 -8.69
CA GLN A 293 -34.50 -15.31 -7.50
C GLN A 293 -33.87 -14.82 -6.18
N LEU A 294 -32.86 -13.94 -6.20
CA LEU A 294 -32.27 -13.35 -4.99
C LEU A 294 -33.02 -12.11 -4.52
N GLY A 295 -33.73 -11.43 -5.42
CA GLY A 295 -34.46 -10.19 -5.16
C GLY A 295 -34.06 -9.08 -6.13
N SER A 296 -34.30 -7.84 -5.72
CA SER A 296 -33.98 -6.63 -6.48
C SER A 296 -32.65 -6.00 -6.07
N ILE A 297 -32.20 -4.99 -6.82
CA ILE A 297 -31.06 -4.15 -6.43
C ILE A 297 -31.32 -3.37 -5.13
N ASP A 298 -32.58 -3.04 -4.84
CA ASP A 298 -32.95 -2.37 -3.60
C ASP A 298 -32.90 -3.32 -2.41
N ASP A 299 -33.27 -4.60 -2.59
CA ASP A 299 -33.06 -5.63 -1.57
C ASP A 299 -31.56 -5.84 -1.27
N PHE A 300 -30.71 -5.79 -2.31
CA PHE A 300 -29.26 -5.84 -2.12
C PHE A 300 -28.74 -4.64 -1.33
N ARG A 301 -29.16 -3.41 -1.68
CA ARG A 301 -28.79 -2.20 -0.93
C ARG A 301 -29.24 -2.27 0.53
N HIS A 302 -30.44 -2.81 0.76
CA HIS A 302 -30.94 -3.03 2.12
C HIS A 302 -30.04 -3.99 2.89
N LEU A 303 -29.60 -5.10 2.28
CA LEU A 303 -28.67 -6.03 2.91
C LEU A 303 -27.31 -5.39 3.24
N VAL A 304 -26.77 -4.55 2.33
CA VAL A 304 -25.54 -3.79 2.57
C VAL A 304 -25.69 -2.91 3.81
N GLN A 305 -26.77 -2.14 3.89
CA GLN A 305 -27.04 -1.27 5.04
C GLN A 305 -27.22 -2.08 6.33
N ALA A 306 -28.00 -3.16 6.30
CA ALA A 306 -28.24 -4.01 7.46
C ALA A 306 -26.95 -4.66 8.00
N ALA A 307 -26.00 -4.99 7.12
CA ALA A 307 -24.67 -5.47 7.52
C ALA A 307 -23.86 -4.35 8.20
N GLN A 308 -23.84 -3.15 7.61
CA GLN A 308 -23.11 -1.99 8.15
C GLN A 308 -23.60 -1.57 9.54
N GLU A 309 -24.92 -1.57 9.76
CA GLU A 309 -25.54 -1.29 11.07
C GLU A 309 -25.08 -2.27 12.18
N ARG A 310 -24.50 -3.41 11.80
CA ARG A 310 -23.97 -4.45 12.70
C ARG A 310 -22.45 -4.52 12.68
N GLY A 311 -21.77 -3.51 12.12
CA GLY A 311 -20.30 -3.46 12.02
C GLY A 311 -19.69 -4.38 10.95
N MET A 312 -20.53 -5.04 10.15
CA MET A 312 -20.11 -5.94 9.08
C MET A 312 -20.08 -5.23 7.72
N GLU A 313 -19.20 -5.68 6.84
CA GLU A 313 -19.18 -5.25 5.43
C GLU A 313 -19.47 -6.42 4.51
N LEU A 314 -20.17 -6.15 3.41
CA LEU A 314 -20.29 -7.15 2.34
C LEU A 314 -19.05 -7.11 1.44
N ALA A 315 -18.51 -8.29 1.16
CA ALA A 315 -17.62 -8.52 0.05
C ALA A 315 -18.37 -9.29 -1.05
N ILE A 316 -18.25 -8.87 -2.30
CA ILE A 316 -18.81 -9.63 -3.43
C ILE A 316 -17.69 -10.25 -4.25
N ASP A 317 -17.98 -11.41 -4.84
CA ASP A 317 -17.11 -12.03 -5.84
C ASP A 317 -17.11 -11.23 -7.14
N ILE A 318 -15.92 -10.96 -7.67
CA ILE A 318 -15.71 -10.46 -9.03
C ILE A 318 -14.97 -11.52 -9.83
N ALA A 319 -15.73 -12.26 -10.64
CA ALA A 319 -15.21 -13.21 -11.61
C ALA A 319 -15.34 -12.64 -13.03
N LEU A 320 -14.22 -12.15 -13.56
CA LEU A 320 -14.15 -11.56 -14.90
C LEU A 320 -14.14 -12.65 -15.97
N GLN A 321 -15.32 -13.18 -16.25
CA GLN A 321 -15.60 -14.23 -17.20
C GLN A 321 -17.10 -14.28 -17.50
N ALA A 322 -17.50 -14.86 -18.63
CA ALA A 322 -18.88 -14.84 -19.09
C ALA A 322 -19.40 -16.25 -19.36
N SER A 323 -20.65 -16.55 -19.03
CA SER A 323 -21.34 -17.72 -19.57
C SER A 323 -21.60 -17.53 -21.08
N PRO A 324 -21.90 -18.59 -21.84
CA PRO A 324 -22.27 -18.46 -23.25
C PRO A 324 -23.52 -17.60 -23.49
N ASP A 325 -24.35 -17.40 -22.46
CA ASP A 325 -25.59 -16.63 -22.54
C ASP A 325 -25.42 -15.18 -22.05
N HIS A 326 -24.21 -14.77 -21.64
CA HIS A 326 -23.96 -13.41 -21.17
C HIS A 326 -24.16 -12.39 -22.31
N PRO A 327 -24.79 -11.22 -22.06
CA PRO A 327 -25.02 -10.19 -23.09
C PRO A 327 -23.77 -9.82 -23.91
N TYR A 328 -22.63 -9.61 -23.23
CA TYR A 328 -21.34 -9.35 -23.89
C TYR A 328 -20.94 -10.37 -24.97
N VAL A 329 -21.35 -11.64 -24.87
CA VAL A 329 -21.00 -12.65 -25.90
C VAL A 329 -21.64 -12.29 -27.25
N ARG A 330 -22.80 -11.62 -27.24
CA ARG A 330 -23.50 -11.17 -28.46
C ARG A 330 -23.19 -9.72 -28.81
N GLU A 331 -23.06 -8.87 -27.80
CA GLU A 331 -22.90 -7.43 -27.96
C GLU A 331 -21.44 -7.01 -28.21
N HIS A 332 -20.49 -7.81 -27.73
CA HIS A 332 -19.04 -7.54 -27.78
C HIS A 332 -18.24 -8.81 -28.11
N GLU A 333 -18.56 -9.44 -29.25
CA GLU A 333 -17.88 -10.67 -29.71
C GLU A 333 -16.35 -10.52 -29.77
N GLU A 334 -15.84 -9.31 -30.01
CA GLU A 334 -14.41 -8.98 -30.03
C GLU A 334 -13.69 -9.23 -28.71
N TRP A 335 -14.41 -9.28 -27.59
CA TRP A 335 -13.83 -9.50 -26.26
C TRP A 335 -13.59 -10.99 -25.99
N PHE A 336 -13.84 -11.87 -26.96
CA PHE A 336 -13.68 -13.30 -26.82
C PHE A 336 -12.90 -13.88 -27.98
N ARG A 337 -12.00 -14.83 -27.66
CA ARG A 337 -11.19 -15.48 -28.69
C ARG A 337 -12.00 -16.52 -29.46
N LYS A 338 -12.26 -16.23 -30.73
CA LYS A 338 -12.86 -17.19 -31.68
C LYS A 338 -11.81 -18.20 -32.13
N ARG A 339 -12.21 -19.46 -32.20
CA ARG A 339 -11.45 -20.56 -32.79
C ARG A 339 -11.64 -20.56 -34.32
N PRO A 340 -10.78 -21.28 -35.07
CA PRO A 340 -10.92 -21.38 -36.53
C PRO A 340 -12.25 -21.95 -37.03
N ASP A 341 -12.97 -22.72 -36.18
CA ASP A 341 -14.31 -23.26 -36.48
C ASP A 341 -15.45 -22.28 -36.15
N GLY A 342 -15.14 -21.06 -35.73
CA GLY A 342 -16.10 -20.02 -35.35
C GLY A 342 -16.60 -20.12 -33.91
N THR A 343 -16.25 -21.17 -33.15
CA THR A 343 -16.66 -21.31 -31.74
C THR A 343 -15.78 -20.47 -30.81
N ILE A 344 -16.30 -20.08 -29.64
CA ILE A 344 -15.51 -19.36 -28.63
C ILE A 344 -14.74 -20.37 -27.77
N GLN A 345 -13.48 -20.04 -27.45
CA GLN A 345 -12.64 -20.85 -26.59
C GLN A 345 -13.16 -20.88 -25.14
N TYR A 346 -13.47 -22.07 -24.61
CA TYR A 346 -13.81 -22.27 -23.19
C TYR A 346 -12.64 -21.93 -22.25
N ALA A 347 -12.98 -21.56 -21.02
CA ALA A 347 -11.99 -21.40 -19.95
C ALA A 347 -11.45 -22.76 -19.48
N GLU A 348 -10.14 -22.84 -19.25
CA GLU A 348 -9.46 -24.04 -18.75
C GLU A 348 -8.44 -23.64 -17.67
N ASN A 349 -8.31 -24.48 -16.63
CA ASN A 349 -7.19 -24.46 -15.70
C ASN A 349 -6.69 -25.91 -15.56
N PRO A 350 -5.80 -26.37 -16.47
CA PRO A 350 -5.47 -27.79 -16.62
C PRO A 350 -5.15 -28.47 -15.27
N PRO A 351 -5.78 -29.62 -14.95
CA PRO A 351 -6.62 -30.46 -15.82
C PRO A 351 -8.11 -30.10 -15.86
N LYS A 352 -8.55 -29.03 -15.18
CA LYS A 352 -9.96 -28.62 -15.09
C LYS A 352 -10.41 -27.90 -16.36
N LYS A 353 -11.58 -28.29 -16.89
CA LYS A 353 -12.27 -27.61 -18.00
C LYS A 353 -13.58 -27.00 -17.51
N TYR A 354 -13.84 -25.76 -17.91
CA TYR A 354 -15.06 -25.03 -17.56
C TYR A 354 -15.86 -24.76 -18.83
N GLN A 355 -16.66 -25.75 -19.27
CA GLN A 355 -17.48 -25.61 -20.49
C GLN A 355 -18.60 -24.56 -20.34
N ASP A 356 -18.94 -24.21 -19.11
CA ASP A 356 -19.96 -23.25 -18.74
C ASP A 356 -19.51 -21.78 -18.83
N ILE A 357 -18.23 -21.52 -19.16
CA ILE A 357 -17.61 -20.19 -19.08
C ILE A 357 -16.64 -19.92 -20.25
N TYR A 358 -16.67 -18.69 -20.77
CA TYR A 358 -15.73 -18.07 -21.70
C TYR A 358 -14.83 -17.03 -20.99
N PRO A 359 -13.51 -17.08 -21.20
CA PRO A 359 -12.59 -16.05 -20.72
C PRO A 359 -12.61 -14.83 -21.65
N PHE A 360 -12.44 -13.64 -21.09
CA PHE A 360 -12.21 -12.44 -21.90
C PHE A 360 -10.82 -12.48 -22.56
N ASP A 361 -10.76 -12.01 -23.79
CA ASP A 361 -9.55 -11.78 -24.56
C ASP A 361 -9.02 -10.36 -24.31
N PHE A 362 -8.15 -10.27 -23.30
CA PHE A 362 -7.48 -9.02 -22.95
C PHE A 362 -6.40 -8.58 -23.96
N GLU A 363 -6.09 -9.42 -24.95
CA GLU A 363 -5.17 -9.11 -26.05
C GLU A 363 -5.93 -8.68 -27.33
N SER A 364 -7.25 -8.57 -27.26
CA SER A 364 -8.07 -8.09 -28.37
C SER A 364 -7.72 -6.65 -28.79
N GLU A 365 -7.99 -6.30 -30.04
CA GLU A 365 -7.84 -4.92 -30.57
C GLU A 365 -8.75 -3.90 -29.84
N LYS A 366 -9.72 -4.37 -29.05
CA LYS A 366 -10.63 -3.55 -28.24
C LYS A 366 -10.32 -3.62 -26.75
N TRP A 367 -9.11 -4.03 -26.37
CA TRP A 367 -8.72 -4.19 -24.96
C TRP A 367 -8.98 -2.94 -24.11
N GLN A 368 -8.80 -1.72 -24.64
CA GLN A 368 -9.07 -0.50 -23.87
C GLN A 368 -10.56 -0.40 -23.50
N ALA A 369 -11.46 -0.70 -24.44
CA ALA A 369 -12.89 -0.67 -24.20
C ALA A 369 -13.30 -1.74 -23.17
N LEU A 370 -12.74 -2.94 -23.30
CA LEU A 370 -12.91 -4.01 -22.31
C LEU A 370 -12.45 -3.55 -20.91
N TRP A 371 -11.24 -2.99 -20.79
CA TRP A 371 -10.70 -2.55 -19.50
C TRP A 371 -11.60 -1.47 -18.85
N GLN A 372 -12.11 -0.54 -19.65
CA GLN A 372 -13.04 0.49 -19.19
C GLN A 372 -14.37 -0.09 -18.72
N GLU A 373 -14.95 -1.04 -19.45
CA GLU A 373 -16.18 -1.73 -19.05
C GLU A 373 -15.99 -2.49 -17.73
N LEU A 374 -14.91 -3.26 -17.62
CA LEU A 374 -14.62 -4.04 -16.41
C LEU A 374 -14.36 -3.12 -15.20
N ARG A 375 -13.74 -1.94 -15.40
CA ARG A 375 -13.67 -0.90 -14.37
C ARG A 375 -15.06 -0.38 -13.99
N GLY A 376 -15.94 -0.19 -14.96
CA GLY A 376 -17.34 0.20 -14.77
C GLY A 376 -18.11 -0.77 -13.87
N VAL A 377 -17.86 -2.08 -13.97
CA VAL A 377 -18.45 -3.09 -13.08
C VAL A 377 -18.09 -2.83 -11.60
N PHE A 378 -16.81 -2.56 -11.29
CA PHE A 378 -16.41 -2.23 -9.91
C PHE A 378 -17.11 -0.96 -9.42
N ARG A 379 -17.10 0.12 -10.23
CA ARG A 379 -17.75 1.39 -9.89
C ARG A 379 -19.24 1.21 -9.61
N PHE A 380 -19.93 0.44 -10.44
CA PHE A 380 -21.35 0.16 -10.28
C PHE A 380 -21.66 -0.41 -8.89
N TRP A 381 -20.86 -1.37 -8.40
CA TRP A 381 -21.06 -1.97 -7.08
C TRP A 381 -20.59 -1.07 -5.93
N ILE A 382 -19.55 -0.25 -6.14
CA ILE A 382 -19.16 0.80 -5.20
C ILE A 382 -20.31 1.79 -4.98
N ASP A 383 -21.01 2.20 -6.05
CA ASP A 383 -22.18 3.07 -5.98
C ASP A 383 -23.37 2.43 -5.24
N LYS A 384 -23.33 1.10 -5.01
CA LYS A 384 -24.32 0.34 -4.23
C LYS A 384 -23.85 0.01 -2.81
N GLY A 385 -22.72 0.60 -2.39
CA GLY A 385 -22.19 0.51 -1.02
C GLY A 385 -21.20 -0.62 -0.78
N VAL A 386 -20.80 -1.37 -1.81
CA VAL A 386 -19.75 -2.39 -1.69
C VAL A 386 -18.38 -1.71 -1.57
N ARG A 387 -17.55 -2.16 -0.63
CA ARG A 387 -16.18 -1.65 -0.42
C ARG A 387 -15.11 -2.73 -0.41
N ILE A 388 -15.51 -3.99 -0.60
CA ILE A 388 -14.59 -5.13 -0.59
C ILE A 388 -14.94 -6.03 -1.78
N PHE A 389 -13.92 -6.37 -2.57
CA PHE A 389 -14.06 -7.27 -3.71
C PHE A 389 -13.14 -8.48 -3.53
N ARG A 390 -13.73 -9.68 -3.50
CA ARG A 390 -12.98 -10.94 -3.66
C ARG A 390 -12.85 -11.17 -5.16
N VAL A 391 -11.64 -11.07 -5.68
CA VAL A 391 -11.38 -11.23 -7.11
C VAL A 391 -11.02 -12.68 -7.41
N ASP A 392 -11.81 -13.31 -8.29
CA ASP A 392 -11.63 -14.71 -8.69
C ASP A 392 -10.47 -14.86 -9.67
N ASN A 393 -9.56 -15.79 -9.35
CA ASN A 393 -8.46 -16.20 -10.22
C ASN A 393 -7.75 -15.04 -10.97
N PRO A 394 -7.32 -13.94 -10.29
CA PRO A 394 -6.72 -12.78 -10.97
C PRO A 394 -5.45 -13.14 -11.75
N HIS A 395 -4.76 -14.21 -11.36
CA HIS A 395 -3.58 -14.75 -12.04
C HIS A 395 -3.84 -15.30 -13.46
N THR A 396 -5.11 -15.41 -13.88
CA THR A 396 -5.51 -15.81 -15.24
C THR A 396 -5.78 -14.61 -16.15
N LYS A 397 -5.72 -13.39 -15.62
CA LYS A 397 -5.92 -12.12 -16.35
C LYS A 397 -4.59 -11.36 -16.38
N PRO A 398 -4.39 -10.41 -17.31
CA PRO A 398 -3.11 -9.69 -17.39
C PRO A 398 -2.79 -8.96 -16.09
N LEU A 399 -1.57 -9.18 -15.61
CA LEU A 399 -1.02 -8.48 -14.46
C LEU A 399 -1.12 -6.95 -14.58
N PRO A 400 -0.78 -6.31 -15.73
CA PRO A 400 -0.94 -4.86 -15.90
C PRO A 400 -2.38 -4.34 -15.79
N PHE A 401 -3.38 -5.15 -16.17
CA PHE A 401 -4.79 -4.77 -16.02
C PHE A 401 -5.13 -4.54 -14.55
N TRP A 402 -4.71 -5.46 -13.67
CA TRP A 402 -4.97 -5.33 -12.23
C TRP A 402 -4.30 -4.11 -11.63
N GLN A 403 -3.04 -3.87 -11.97
CA GLN A 403 -2.32 -2.68 -11.52
C GLN A 403 -3.04 -1.39 -11.94
N TRP A 404 -3.52 -1.34 -13.19
CA TRP A 404 -4.25 -0.19 -13.71
C TRP A 404 -5.61 -0.03 -13.02
N VAL A 405 -6.45 -1.06 -12.99
CA VAL A 405 -7.84 -0.93 -12.52
C VAL A 405 -7.90 -0.62 -11.02
N ILE A 406 -7.05 -1.25 -10.21
CA ILE A 406 -7.01 -0.99 -8.76
C ILE A 406 -6.57 0.45 -8.50
N ARG A 407 -5.53 0.93 -9.20
CA ARG A 407 -5.07 2.33 -9.08
C ARG A 407 -6.16 3.32 -9.48
N GLU A 408 -6.87 3.07 -10.58
CA GLU A 408 -7.95 3.95 -11.04
C GLU A 408 -9.12 3.97 -10.06
N ILE A 409 -9.53 2.82 -9.52
CA ILE A 409 -10.59 2.78 -8.50
C ILE A 409 -10.16 3.50 -7.23
N ARG A 410 -8.93 3.29 -6.75
CA ARG A 410 -8.43 3.89 -5.50
C ARG A 410 -8.22 5.40 -5.56
N LYS A 411 -8.02 5.98 -6.75
CA LYS A 411 -8.02 7.44 -6.92
C LYS A 411 -9.34 8.09 -6.50
N GLU A 412 -10.46 7.41 -6.76
CA GLU A 412 -11.80 7.91 -6.46
C GLU A 412 -12.35 7.33 -5.15
N HIS A 413 -11.93 6.12 -4.78
CA HIS A 413 -12.40 5.36 -3.63
C HIS A 413 -11.22 4.68 -2.90
N PRO A 414 -10.40 5.44 -2.16
CA PRO A 414 -9.18 4.92 -1.50
C PRO A 414 -9.47 3.90 -0.40
N ASP A 415 -10.71 3.81 0.08
CA ASP A 415 -11.15 2.86 1.11
C ASP A 415 -11.48 1.45 0.57
N VAL A 416 -11.51 1.27 -0.76
CA VAL A 416 -11.86 0.00 -1.40
C VAL A 416 -10.73 -1.03 -1.27
N LEU A 417 -11.11 -2.23 -0.82
CA LEU A 417 -10.21 -3.36 -0.63
C LEU A 417 -10.40 -4.44 -1.69
N PHE A 418 -9.29 -5.03 -2.14
CA PHE A 418 -9.27 -6.11 -3.11
C PHE A 418 -8.54 -7.33 -2.52
N LEU A 419 -9.22 -8.48 -2.51
CA LEU A 419 -8.67 -9.77 -2.11
C LEU A 419 -8.37 -10.61 -3.36
N ALA A 420 -7.10 -10.94 -3.58
CA ALA A 420 -6.68 -11.80 -4.69
C ALA A 420 -6.82 -13.29 -4.34
N GLU A 421 -7.73 -14.01 -5.00
CA GLU A 421 -7.75 -15.48 -4.94
C GLU A 421 -6.78 -16.09 -5.95
N ALA A 422 -5.49 -16.11 -5.59
CA ALA A 422 -4.42 -16.55 -6.47
C ALA A 422 -3.67 -17.76 -5.90
N PHE A 423 -4.23 -18.97 -6.05
CA PHE A 423 -3.50 -20.21 -5.78
C PHE A 423 -2.61 -20.59 -6.98
N THR A 424 -1.52 -19.85 -7.14
CA THR A 424 -0.56 -20.00 -8.25
C THR A 424 0.87 -19.99 -7.70
N ARG A 425 1.90 -19.93 -8.55
CA ARG A 425 3.31 -19.87 -8.11
C ARG A 425 3.60 -18.56 -7.34
N PRO A 426 4.55 -18.57 -6.39
CA PRO A 426 4.78 -17.42 -5.49
C PRO A 426 5.07 -16.10 -6.21
N LYS A 427 5.86 -16.11 -7.29
CA LYS A 427 6.22 -14.88 -8.03
C LYS A 427 4.98 -14.11 -8.53
N ILE A 428 3.94 -14.81 -8.96
CA ILE A 428 2.70 -14.18 -9.44
C ILE A 428 1.88 -13.67 -8.26
N MET A 429 1.79 -14.46 -7.17
CA MET A 429 1.09 -14.04 -5.95
C MET A 429 1.67 -12.74 -5.38
N TYR A 430 2.99 -12.67 -5.21
CA TYR A 430 3.67 -11.48 -4.71
C TYR A 430 3.55 -10.29 -5.66
N TRP A 431 3.58 -10.52 -6.98
CA TRP A 431 3.39 -9.44 -7.95
C TRP A 431 1.99 -8.83 -7.85
N LEU A 432 0.94 -9.65 -7.71
CA LEU A 432 -0.43 -9.16 -7.54
C LEU A 432 -0.56 -8.29 -6.28
N ALA A 433 0.04 -8.70 -5.15
CA ALA A 433 0.07 -7.89 -3.94
C ALA A 433 0.75 -6.53 -4.19
N LYS A 434 1.94 -6.52 -4.81
CA LYS A 434 2.68 -5.30 -5.19
C LYS A 434 1.88 -4.38 -6.13
N ALA A 435 1.08 -4.96 -7.02
CA ALA A 435 0.31 -4.23 -8.02
C ALA A 435 -0.89 -3.45 -7.46
N GLY A 436 -1.32 -3.75 -6.23
CA GLY A 436 -2.38 -2.99 -5.55
C GLY A 436 -3.36 -3.83 -4.76
N PHE A 437 -3.37 -5.17 -4.92
CA PHE A 437 -4.25 -6.01 -4.10
C PHE A 437 -3.94 -5.85 -2.62
N SER A 438 -4.96 -5.48 -1.83
CA SER A 438 -4.83 -5.22 -0.38
C SER A 438 -4.57 -6.51 0.39
N GLN A 439 -5.17 -7.62 -0.07
CA GLN A 439 -5.08 -8.93 0.56
C GLN A 439 -4.82 -10.03 -0.46
N SER A 440 -4.30 -11.16 0.00
CA SER A 440 -4.01 -12.34 -0.82
C SER A 440 -4.46 -13.61 -0.12
N TYR A 441 -5.12 -14.50 -0.84
CA TYR A 441 -5.19 -15.90 -0.43
C TYR A 441 -3.76 -16.49 -0.35
N THR A 442 -3.56 -17.46 0.53
CA THR A 442 -2.23 -18.03 0.82
C THR A 442 -2.25 -19.55 0.72
N TYR A 443 -1.08 -20.19 0.83
CA TYR A 443 -1.00 -21.64 0.87
C TYR A 443 -1.40 -22.26 2.22
N PHE A 444 -2.04 -21.51 3.12
CA PHE A 444 -2.34 -21.95 4.49
C PHE A 444 -3.02 -23.32 4.55
N ALA A 445 -3.98 -23.61 3.65
CA ALA A 445 -4.65 -24.92 3.58
C ALA A 445 -3.71 -26.11 3.29
N TRP A 446 -2.54 -25.85 2.71
CA TRP A 446 -1.49 -26.85 2.42
C TRP A 446 -0.25 -26.68 3.30
N ARG A 447 -0.37 -26.04 4.47
CA ARG A 447 0.69 -25.92 5.47
C ARG A 447 0.15 -26.45 6.79
N ASN A 448 0.47 -27.71 7.10
CA ASN A 448 -0.18 -28.46 8.18
C ASN A 448 0.82 -29.03 9.19
N THR A 449 2.08 -29.24 8.80
CA THR A 449 3.11 -29.71 9.72
C THR A 449 3.74 -28.53 10.48
N LYS A 450 4.37 -28.82 11.63
CA LYS A 450 5.12 -27.82 12.40
C LYS A 450 6.26 -27.16 11.61
N TYR A 451 6.83 -27.84 10.62
CA TYR A 451 7.89 -27.26 9.78
C TYR A 451 7.32 -26.31 8.72
N GLU A 452 6.07 -26.53 8.31
CA GLU A 452 5.40 -25.74 7.28
C GLU A 452 4.76 -24.44 7.81
N LEU A 453 4.36 -24.42 9.09
CA LEU A 453 3.80 -23.28 9.83
C LEU A 453 4.91 -22.48 10.51
#